data_AF-R6A393-F1
#
_entry.id   AF-R6A393-F1
#
_cell.length_a   1.000
_cell.length_b   1.000
_cell.length_c   1.000
_cell.angle_alpha   90.00
_cell.angle_beta   90.00
_cell.angle_gamma   90.00
#
_symmetry.space_group_name_H-M   'P 1'
#
loop_
_entity.id
_entity.type
_entity.pdbx_description
1 polymer ?
#
loop_
_entity_poly.entity_id
_entity_poly.type
_entity_poly.pdbx_seq_one_letter_code
_entity_poly.pdbx_strand_id
1 'polypeptide(L)'
;MEEVLKTIQHITQRYGKDVLLEKRFLNIFNDLYPDRMDKEVHALLSCMYEKGYLKQILKARKRSLKKEVTLISNSLVKDGHAEKDVQQLLRAIVVGIGVATKQEYSDILNGGATNSESSNVALTITRYALLVLLMAVVIAMPYLYIRSLSILWPIFPITIIIAFCFIVYIAFYRKLSDKWSAFQNGCFNGSMFCLSALLAIFPLWASENSDCGLFYYWSPGYTKEQTDAWFLTMMCSLVVGLLLWATPLMAIIITSIDKKPSKAYKLKMVCGFVSAIICYFICIYPILTKPYNQKKAEINAYNQRIQKLKQNRQKINKSLSFCGIQLGDSFERCLSVVRANMNSPELMSGKYAGLDSDYSMVIDNKDYSLIVDSIIKAKTSWDNQDVNVYVYFNKGVNVAIKVTELTQDPLPLFISKYGRPEEDPILDLDYNKTLASNVENDQIQYIRESDSYLNYRENNRWTFKNSIIFIGSDRFNRYEYILYLSRNCEKLYSEYEQYTEKLEQEKRKQEQIKYQRQQREEAIERKREEDNHKRAINEI
;
A
#
# COMPACT_ATOMS: atom_id res chain seq x y z
N MET A 1 66.56 18.11 -11.92
CA MET A 1 65.60 18.92 -12.71
C MET A 1 64.53 19.64 -11.89
N GLU A 2 63.97 19.05 -10.84
CA GLU A 2 63.11 19.83 -9.90
C GLU A 2 63.90 20.89 -9.13
N GLU A 3 65.19 20.62 -8.88
CA GLU A 3 66.16 21.59 -8.37
C GLU A 3 66.39 22.76 -9.33
N VAL A 4 66.51 22.52 -10.64
CA VAL A 4 66.64 23.59 -11.65
C VAL A 4 65.43 24.53 -11.59
N LEU A 5 64.22 23.96 -11.51
CA LEU A 5 63.01 24.75 -11.35
C LEU A 5 63.01 25.57 -10.05
N LYS A 6 63.40 24.96 -8.91
CA LYS A 6 63.50 25.66 -7.62
C LYS A 6 64.55 26.78 -7.63
N THR A 7 65.71 26.56 -8.26
CA THR A 7 66.77 27.55 -8.39
C THR A 7 66.34 28.71 -9.28
N ILE A 8 65.70 28.47 -10.42
CA ILE A 8 65.12 29.53 -11.26
C ILE A 8 64.05 30.32 -10.50
N GLN A 9 63.17 29.64 -9.77
CA GLN A 9 62.16 30.30 -8.92
C GLN A 9 62.81 31.17 -7.85
N HIS A 10 63.84 30.67 -7.16
CA HIS A 10 64.55 31.42 -6.14
C HIS A 10 65.22 32.68 -6.72
N ILE A 11 65.88 32.56 -7.88
CA ILE A 11 66.54 33.68 -8.55
C ILE A 11 65.52 34.73 -9.00
N THR A 12 64.44 34.30 -9.65
CA THR A 12 63.41 35.21 -10.16
C THR A 12 62.61 35.88 -9.04
N GLN A 13 62.38 35.20 -7.91
CA GLN A 13 61.76 35.79 -6.72
C GLN A 13 62.67 36.83 -6.04
N ARG A 14 63.98 36.57 -6.00
CA ARG A 14 64.94 37.41 -5.27
C ARG A 14 65.45 38.61 -6.06
N TYR A 15 65.64 38.44 -7.37
CA TYR A 15 66.25 39.45 -8.24
C TYR A 15 65.33 39.95 -9.37
N GLY A 16 64.11 39.42 -9.47
CA GLY A 16 63.19 39.74 -10.56
C GLY A 16 63.45 38.93 -11.84
N LYS A 17 62.51 38.98 -12.78
CA LYS A 17 62.56 38.20 -14.03
C LYS A 17 63.62 38.72 -15.01
N ASP A 18 63.96 40.00 -14.94
CA ASP A 18 64.89 40.64 -15.86
C ASP A 18 66.35 40.19 -15.64
N VAL A 19 66.68 39.66 -14.46
CA VAL A 19 68.02 39.11 -14.18
C VAL A 19 68.41 38.02 -15.18
N LEU A 20 67.45 37.26 -15.72
CA LEU A 20 67.69 36.20 -16.72
C LEU A 20 68.27 36.72 -18.03
N LEU A 21 68.21 38.03 -18.27
CA LEU A 21 68.75 38.71 -19.44
C LEU A 21 70.12 39.33 -19.18
N GLU A 22 70.60 39.28 -17.95
CA GLU A 22 71.87 39.87 -17.56
C GLU A 22 73.00 38.84 -17.63
N LYS A 23 74.21 39.29 -18.00
CA LYS A 23 75.40 38.42 -18.10
C LYS A 23 75.72 37.68 -16.81
N ARG A 24 75.35 38.25 -15.65
CA ARG A 24 75.56 37.63 -14.33
C ARG A 24 74.59 36.49 -14.02
N PHE A 25 73.54 36.28 -14.81
CA PHE A 25 72.56 35.22 -14.57
C PHE A 25 73.20 33.83 -14.44
N LEU A 26 74.07 33.46 -15.38
CA LEU A 26 74.70 32.14 -15.38
C LEU A 26 75.58 31.93 -14.15
N ASN A 27 76.27 32.98 -13.69
CA ASN A 27 77.08 32.92 -12.46
C ASN A 27 76.19 32.77 -11.22
N ILE A 28 75.13 33.57 -11.11
CA ILE A 28 74.15 33.48 -10.01
C ILE A 28 73.49 32.10 -9.98
N PHE A 29 73.15 31.55 -11.15
CA PHE A 29 72.56 30.23 -11.26
C PHE A 29 73.54 29.15 -10.79
N ASN A 30 74.82 29.24 -11.19
CA ASN A 30 75.84 28.28 -10.81
C ASN A 30 76.15 28.33 -9.30
N ASP A 31 76.12 29.51 -8.68
CA ASP A 31 76.36 29.70 -7.24
C ASP A 31 75.20 29.17 -6.37
N LEU A 32 73.97 29.19 -6.88
CA LEU A 32 72.76 28.81 -6.15
C LEU A 32 72.28 27.38 -6.45
N TYR A 33 72.93 26.68 -7.37
CA TYR A 33 72.56 25.31 -7.74
C TYR A 33 73.23 24.30 -6.78
N PRO A 34 72.48 23.38 -6.12
CA PRO A 34 72.97 22.62 -4.96
C PRO A 34 74.18 21.72 -5.20
N ASP A 35 74.25 21.12 -6.39
CA ASP A 35 75.34 20.25 -6.83
C ASP A 35 75.91 20.84 -8.11
N ARG A 36 77.16 21.37 -8.08
CA ARG A 36 77.88 22.00 -9.21
C ARG A 36 77.25 21.67 -10.57
N MET A 37 76.71 22.70 -11.23
CA MET A 37 75.79 22.55 -12.36
C MET A 37 76.23 21.46 -13.36
N ASP A 38 75.30 20.57 -13.68
CA ASP A 38 75.47 19.55 -14.72
C ASP A 38 75.95 20.20 -16.02
N LYS A 39 76.97 19.62 -16.67
CA LYS A 39 77.61 20.18 -17.88
C LYS A 39 76.57 20.42 -18.98
N GLU A 40 75.58 19.55 -19.09
CA GLU A 40 74.51 19.66 -20.09
C GLU A 40 73.55 20.81 -19.77
N VAL A 41 73.20 21.01 -18.49
CA VAL A 41 72.34 22.13 -18.06
C VAL A 41 73.06 23.47 -18.24
N HIS A 42 74.37 23.54 -17.95
CA HIS A 42 75.19 24.73 -18.21
C HIS A 42 75.23 25.04 -19.70
N ALA A 43 75.51 24.04 -20.54
CA ALA A 43 75.60 24.21 -21.99
C ALA A 43 74.26 24.70 -22.57
N LEU A 44 73.15 24.08 -22.16
CA LEU A 44 71.81 24.47 -22.60
C LEU A 44 71.42 25.88 -22.15
N LEU A 45 71.62 26.24 -20.87
CA LEU A 45 71.31 27.59 -20.37
C LEU A 45 72.18 28.67 -21.04
N SER A 46 73.46 28.36 -21.27
CA SER A 46 74.38 29.26 -21.98
C SER A 46 73.92 29.48 -23.42
N CYS A 47 73.59 28.39 -24.14
CA CYS A 47 73.07 28.46 -25.50
C CYS A 47 71.73 29.24 -25.57
N MET A 48 70.83 29.02 -24.62
CA MET A 48 69.57 29.76 -24.53
C MET A 48 69.76 31.25 -24.22
N TYR A 49 70.78 31.60 -23.44
CA TYR A 49 71.15 32.99 -23.16
C TYR A 49 71.76 33.66 -24.41
N GLU A 50 72.76 33.04 -25.02
CA GLU A 50 73.48 33.55 -26.20
C GLU A 50 72.56 33.76 -27.41
N LYS A 51 71.65 32.81 -27.66
CA LYS A 51 70.66 32.91 -28.75
C LYS A 51 69.47 33.81 -28.43
N GLY A 52 69.42 34.38 -27.22
CA GLY A 52 68.35 35.27 -26.79
C GLY A 52 67.00 34.59 -26.56
N TYR A 53 66.97 33.25 -26.42
CA TYR A 53 65.75 32.48 -26.21
C TYR A 53 65.09 32.78 -24.87
N LEU A 54 65.87 33.09 -23.82
CA LEU A 54 65.31 33.56 -22.54
C LEU A 54 64.49 34.86 -22.70
N LYS A 55 64.95 35.78 -23.56
CA LYS A 55 64.22 37.02 -23.89
C LYS A 55 62.95 36.76 -24.67
N GLN A 56 62.97 35.80 -25.59
CA GLN A 56 61.79 35.39 -26.35
C GLN A 56 60.74 34.77 -25.43
N ILE A 57 61.13 33.87 -24.53
CA ILE A 57 60.24 33.24 -23.54
C ILE A 57 59.61 34.29 -22.61
N LEU A 58 60.42 35.24 -22.11
CA LEU A 58 59.93 36.31 -21.22
C LEU A 58 58.90 37.24 -21.89
N LYS A 59 59.06 37.51 -23.19
CA LYS A 59 58.15 38.39 -23.96
C LYS A 59 56.98 37.65 -24.60
N ALA A 60 56.99 36.32 -24.61
CA ALA A 60 55.94 35.53 -25.22
C ALA A 60 54.60 35.74 -24.50
N ARG A 61 53.56 36.08 -25.25
CA ARG A 61 52.18 36.10 -24.72
C ARG A 61 51.67 34.66 -24.62
N LYS A 62 50.78 34.36 -23.67
CA LYS A 62 50.23 33.01 -23.45
C LYS A 62 49.78 32.30 -24.74
N ARG A 63 49.17 33.04 -25.69
CA ARG A 63 48.68 32.50 -26.97
C ARG A 63 49.79 32.10 -27.96
N SER A 64 50.97 32.74 -27.90
CA SER A 64 52.12 32.44 -28.77
C SER A 64 53.14 31.51 -28.13
N LEU A 65 53.02 31.22 -26.84
CA LEU A 65 53.99 30.43 -26.07
C LEU A 65 54.21 29.03 -26.64
N LYS A 66 53.18 28.36 -27.16
CA LYS A 66 53.33 27.05 -27.83
C LYS A 66 54.28 27.14 -29.03
N LYS A 67 54.08 28.12 -29.90
CA LYS A 67 54.88 28.31 -31.12
C LYS A 67 56.33 28.61 -30.76
N GLU A 68 56.55 29.48 -29.77
CA GLU A 68 57.89 29.85 -29.30
C GLU A 68 58.62 28.66 -28.66
N VAL A 69 57.96 27.92 -27.75
CA VAL A 69 58.55 26.75 -27.08
C VAL A 69 58.90 25.65 -28.09
N THR A 70 58.03 25.38 -29.07
CA THR A 70 58.32 24.40 -30.12
C THR A 70 59.47 24.85 -31.02
N LEU A 71 59.54 26.14 -31.37
CA LEU A 71 60.61 26.68 -32.22
C LEU A 71 61.97 26.61 -31.51
N ILE A 72 62.02 27.02 -30.23
CA ILE A 72 63.23 26.95 -29.40
C ILE A 72 63.66 25.49 -29.20
N SER A 73 62.70 24.60 -28.88
CA SER A 73 62.98 23.17 -28.71
C SER A 73 63.60 22.56 -29.98
N ASN A 74 63.01 22.82 -31.14
CA ASN A 74 63.52 22.30 -32.41
C ASN A 74 64.90 22.86 -32.77
N SER A 75 65.17 24.14 -32.44
CA SER A 75 66.50 24.71 -32.63
C SER A 75 67.54 24.02 -31.75
N LEU A 76 67.28 23.90 -30.45
CA LEU A 76 68.25 23.33 -29.51
C LEU A 76 68.52 21.85 -29.79
N VAL A 77 67.50 21.09 -30.22
CA VAL A 77 67.69 19.71 -30.67
C VAL A 77 68.56 19.64 -31.94
N LYS A 78 68.36 20.57 -32.88
CA LYS A 78 69.20 20.67 -34.09
C LYS A 78 70.65 21.04 -33.77
N ASP A 79 70.89 21.77 -32.68
CA ASP A 79 72.22 22.13 -32.20
C ASP A 79 72.96 20.96 -31.48
N GLY A 80 72.34 19.77 -31.40
CA GLY A 80 72.95 18.55 -30.88
C GLY A 80 72.55 18.17 -29.46
N HIS A 81 71.63 18.91 -28.83
CA HIS A 81 71.13 18.59 -27.49
C HIS A 81 70.04 17.53 -27.50
N ALA A 82 69.99 16.70 -26.45
CA ALA A 82 68.97 15.67 -26.32
C ALA A 82 67.57 16.29 -26.10
N GLU A 83 66.60 15.85 -26.89
CA GLU A 83 65.22 16.38 -26.87
C GLU A 83 64.58 16.34 -25.48
N LYS A 84 64.82 15.25 -24.73
CA LYS A 84 64.30 15.07 -23.38
C LYS A 84 64.82 16.15 -22.42
N ASP A 85 66.09 16.50 -22.51
CA ASP A 85 66.74 17.46 -21.62
C ASP A 85 66.35 18.90 -21.98
N VAL A 86 66.24 19.19 -23.28
CA VAL A 86 65.70 20.45 -23.82
C VAL A 86 64.26 20.69 -23.31
N GLN A 87 63.37 19.69 -23.44
CA GLN A 87 61.97 19.82 -23.01
C GLN A 87 61.84 19.99 -21.50
N GLN A 88 62.68 19.29 -20.71
CA GLN A 88 62.67 19.41 -19.26
C GLN A 88 63.22 20.76 -18.78
N LEU A 89 64.26 21.29 -19.43
CA LEU A 89 64.80 22.61 -19.11
C LEU A 89 63.82 23.73 -19.49
N LEU A 90 63.21 23.65 -20.68
CA LEU A 90 62.19 24.60 -21.10
C LEU A 90 60.99 24.60 -20.13
N ARG A 91 60.59 23.43 -19.63
CA ARG A 91 59.58 23.32 -18.58
C ARG A 91 60.01 24.04 -17.30
N ALA A 92 61.23 23.80 -16.84
CA ALA A 92 61.76 24.41 -15.63
C ALA A 92 61.86 25.93 -15.75
N ILE A 93 62.23 26.46 -16.92
CA ILE A 93 62.33 27.88 -17.23
C ILE A 93 60.93 28.51 -17.31
N VAL A 94 60.04 27.99 -18.16
CA VAL A 94 58.70 28.57 -18.37
C VAL A 94 57.88 28.59 -17.07
N VAL A 95 57.94 27.50 -16.30
CA VAL A 95 57.25 27.40 -15.01
C VAL A 95 57.98 28.19 -13.93
N GLY A 96 59.32 28.13 -13.90
CA GLY A 96 60.13 28.78 -12.88
C GLY A 96 60.05 30.30 -12.92
N ILE A 97 59.94 30.87 -14.12
CA ILE A 97 59.76 32.31 -14.35
C ILE A 97 58.29 32.73 -14.14
N GLY A 98 57.37 31.77 -14.05
CA GLY A 98 55.94 32.02 -13.93
C GLY A 98 55.32 32.60 -15.20
N VAL A 99 55.76 32.14 -16.37
CA VAL A 99 55.13 32.45 -17.68
C VAL A 99 53.90 31.54 -17.90
N ALA A 100 53.95 30.30 -17.42
CA ALA A 100 52.82 29.37 -17.36
C ALA A 100 52.91 28.46 -16.12
N THR A 101 51.79 27.92 -15.64
CA THR A 101 51.79 26.91 -14.56
C THR A 101 52.28 25.55 -15.07
N LYS A 102 52.61 24.63 -14.14
CA LYS A 102 53.00 23.24 -14.50
C LYS A 102 51.93 22.55 -15.36
N GLN A 103 50.65 22.84 -15.10
CA GLN A 103 49.50 22.27 -15.81
C GLN A 103 49.34 22.93 -17.19
N GLU A 104 49.35 24.26 -17.25
CA GLU A 104 49.29 25.00 -18.52
C GLU A 104 50.42 24.61 -19.48
N TYR A 105 51.65 24.40 -19.00
CA TYR A 105 52.77 23.95 -19.85
C TYR A 105 52.56 22.53 -20.39
N SER A 106 51.97 21.63 -19.59
CA SER A 106 51.61 20.28 -20.02
C SER A 106 50.52 20.32 -21.10
N ASP A 107 49.53 21.20 -20.95
CA ASP A 107 48.44 21.38 -21.90
C ASP A 107 48.92 22.00 -23.23
N ILE A 108 49.95 22.84 -23.17
CA ILE A 108 50.61 23.44 -24.33
C ILE A 108 51.35 22.39 -25.17
N LEU A 109 52.08 21.47 -24.52
CA LEU A 109 52.87 20.43 -25.19
C LEU A 109 52.01 19.32 -25.78
N ASN A 110 50.97 18.88 -25.07
CA ASN A 110 50.13 17.76 -25.51
C ASN A 110 49.15 18.13 -26.64
N GLY A 111 49.20 19.38 -27.12
CA GLY A 111 48.25 19.92 -28.07
C GLY A 111 46.92 20.19 -27.40
N GLY A 112 46.36 21.39 -27.62
CA GLY A 112 45.04 21.71 -27.13
C GLY A 112 44.00 20.76 -27.71
N ALA A 113 43.75 19.65 -27.02
CA ALA A 113 42.41 19.18 -26.83
C ALA A 113 41.80 20.18 -25.85
N THR A 114 41.08 21.17 -26.39
CA THR A 114 39.99 21.79 -25.66
C THR A 114 38.95 20.71 -25.35
N ASN A 115 39.27 19.82 -24.42
CA ASN A 115 38.28 19.34 -23.48
C ASN A 115 38.33 20.36 -22.37
N SER A 116 37.40 21.30 -22.42
CA SER A 116 36.98 21.97 -21.21
C SER A 116 36.71 20.88 -20.17
N GLU A 117 37.60 20.71 -19.19
CA GLU A 117 37.25 20.10 -17.90
C GLU A 117 36.33 21.05 -17.13
N SER A 118 35.29 21.57 -17.79
CA SER A 118 34.06 21.97 -17.13
C SER A 118 33.30 20.68 -16.81
N SER A 119 33.67 20.09 -15.67
CA SER A 119 32.84 19.23 -14.84
C SER A 119 32.47 17.82 -15.35
N ASN A 120 33.47 16.92 -15.38
CA ASN A 120 33.18 15.47 -15.28
C ASN A 120 32.41 15.14 -13.99
N VAL A 121 32.58 15.98 -12.95
CA VAL A 121 31.82 15.96 -11.71
C VAL A 121 30.33 16.26 -11.95
N ALA A 122 29.96 17.29 -12.72
CA ALA A 122 28.55 17.61 -12.94
C ALA A 122 27.86 16.52 -13.76
N LEU A 123 28.51 15.99 -14.81
CA LEU A 123 27.97 14.88 -15.62
C LEU A 123 27.79 13.60 -14.78
N THR A 124 28.72 13.34 -13.85
CA THR A 124 28.63 12.20 -12.92
C THR A 124 27.52 12.41 -11.89
N ILE A 125 27.41 13.62 -11.32
CA ILE A 125 26.32 14.01 -10.41
C ILE A 125 24.96 13.90 -11.11
N THR A 126 24.81 14.37 -12.35
CA THR A 126 23.56 14.25 -13.11
C THR A 126 23.16 12.79 -13.32
N ARG A 127 24.13 11.88 -13.55
CA ARG A 127 23.84 10.44 -13.72
C ARG A 127 23.39 9.78 -12.42
N TYR A 128 24.03 10.11 -11.30
CA TYR A 128 23.59 9.63 -9.99
C TYR A 128 22.24 10.24 -9.58
N ALA A 129 21.99 11.52 -9.88
CA ALA A 129 20.71 12.17 -9.65
C ALA A 129 19.59 11.50 -10.45
N LEU A 130 19.84 11.14 -11.72
CA LEU A 130 18.89 10.37 -12.53
C LEU A 130 18.63 8.97 -11.95
N LEU A 131 19.66 8.29 -11.44
CA LEU A 131 19.50 6.99 -10.81
C LEU A 131 18.74 7.06 -9.47
N VAL A 132 18.95 8.12 -8.70
CA VAL A 132 18.19 8.40 -7.47
C VAL A 132 16.74 8.74 -7.78
N LEU A 133 16.47 9.56 -8.81
CA LEU A 133 15.12 9.85 -9.28
C LEU A 133 14.41 8.58 -9.76
N LEU A 134 15.13 7.71 -10.50
CA LEU A 134 14.61 6.42 -10.92
C LEU A 134 14.26 5.55 -9.70
N MET A 135 15.15 5.45 -8.70
CA MET A 135 14.88 4.71 -7.47
C MET A 135 13.69 5.29 -6.72
N ALA A 136 13.57 6.61 -6.61
CA ALA A 136 12.44 7.27 -5.96
C ALA A 136 11.11 6.94 -6.66
N VAL A 137 11.09 6.93 -8.00
CA VAL A 137 9.90 6.54 -8.76
C VAL A 137 9.61 5.05 -8.59
N VAL A 138 10.62 4.18 -8.63
CA VAL A 138 10.46 2.73 -8.41
C VAL A 138 9.92 2.43 -7.00
N ILE A 139 10.30 3.21 -5.99
CA ILE A 139 9.80 3.10 -4.61
C ILE A 139 8.37 3.66 -4.48
N ALA A 140 8.05 4.74 -5.18
CA ALA A 140 6.72 5.35 -5.18
C ALA A 140 5.69 4.56 -5.99
N MET A 141 6.12 3.82 -7.01
CA MET A 141 5.26 3.06 -7.91
C MET A 141 4.36 2.05 -7.20
N PRO A 142 4.86 1.21 -6.26
CA PRO A 142 4.01 0.38 -5.41
C PRO A 142 2.87 1.15 -4.77
N TYR A 143 3.16 2.29 -4.12
CA TYR A 143 2.15 3.09 -3.44
C TYR A 143 1.13 3.72 -4.41
N LEU A 144 1.61 4.27 -5.52
CA LEU A 144 0.74 4.83 -6.57
C LEU A 144 -0.11 3.74 -7.23
N TYR A 145 0.43 2.53 -7.39
CA TYR A 145 -0.29 1.37 -7.89
C TYR A 145 -1.42 0.98 -6.94
N ILE A 146 -1.15 0.85 -5.63
CA ILE A 146 -2.17 0.57 -4.62
C ILE A 146 -3.29 1.62 -4.70
N ARG A 147 -2.92 2.90 -4.70
CA ARG A 147 -3.87 4.02 -4.66
C ARG A 147 -4.67 4.18 -5.95
N SER A 148 -4.07 3.90 -7.10
CA SER A 148 -4.74 4.06 -8.40
C SER A 148 -5.71 2.93 -8.70
N LEU A 149 -5.46 1.70 -8.22
CA LEU A 149 -6.46 0.62 -8.24
C LEU A 149 -7.74 1.02 -7.51
N SER A 150 -7.64 1.87 -6.49
CA SER A 150 -8.80 2.37 -5.72
C SER A 150 -9.66 3.42 -6.44
N ILE A 151 -9.17 4.00 -7.53
CA ILE A 151 -9.83 5.14 -8.21
C ILE A 151 -10.13 4.82 -9.69
N LEU A 152 -9.29 4.01 -10.33
CA LEU A 152 -9.34 3.69 -11.74
C LEU A 152 -9.61 2.20 -11.96
N TRP A 153 -10.24 1.87 -13.09
CA TRP A 153 -10.43 0.48 -13.49
C TRP A 153 -9.07 -0.23 -13.58
N PRO A 154 -8.91 -1.47 -13.10
CA PRO A 154 -7.59 -2.08 -12.87
C PRO A 154 -6.65 -2.15 -14.09
N ILE A 155 -7.23 -2.14 -15.28
CA ILE A 155 -6.50 -2.10 -16.56
C ILE A 155 -5.69 -0.80 -16.72
N PHE A 156 -6.18 0.35 -16.22
CA PHE A 156 -5.49 1.64 -16.40
C PHE A 156 -4.21 1.78 -15.56
N PRO A 157 -4.20 1.51 -14.24
CA PRO A 157 -2.97 1.50 -13.45
C PRO A 157 -1.89 0.57 -14.01
N ILE A 158 -2.28 -0.64 -14.41
CA ILE A 158 -1.37 -1.64 -14.96
C ILE A 158 -0.79 -1.18 -16.29
N THR A 159 -1.63 -0.62 -17.17
CA THR A 159 -1.18 -0.08 -18.47
C THR A 159 -0.25 1.13 -18.29
N ILE A 160 -0.51 2.01 -17.32
CA ILE A 160 0.37 3.16 -17.02
C ILE A 160 1.74 2.68 -16.52
N ILE A 161 1.78 1.67 -15.66
CA ILE A 161 3.04 1.13 -15.14
C ILE A 161 3.81 0.40 -16.25
N ILE A 162 3.14 -0.38 -17.08
CA ILE A 162 3.75 -1.04 -18.24
C ILE A 162 4.34 0.01 -19.19
N ALA A 163 3.56 1.03 -19.55
CA ALA A 163 4.03 2.12 -20.42
C ALA A 163 5.23 2.84 -19.80
N PHE A 164 5.20 3.11 -18.50
CA PHE A 164 6.32 3.72 -17.78
C PHE A 164 7.57 2.84 -17.80
N CYS A 165 7.43 1.52 -17.55
CA CYS A 165 8.55 0.57 -17.62
C CYS A 165 9.20 0.58 -19.02
N PHE A 166 8.40 0.56 -20.08
CA PHE A 166 8.88 0.63 -21.46
C PHE A 166 9.53 1.97 -21.79
N ILE A 167 8.94 3.10 -21.38
CA ILE A 167 9.51 4.43 -21.60
C ILE A 167 10.85 4.56 -20.88
N VAL A 168 10.93 4.14 -19.61
CA VAL A 168 12.18 4.17 -18.85
C VAL A 168 13.21 3.25 -19.50
N TYR A 169 12.83 2.03 -19.85
CA TYR A 169 13.74 1.08 -20.50
C TYR A 169 14.26 1.64 -21.83
N ILE A 170 13.39 2.10 -22.73
CA ILE A 170 13.78 2.62 -24.04
C ILE A 170 14.59 3.93 -23.91
N ALA A 171 14.14 4.87 -23.09
CA ALA A 171 14.75 6.19 -22.99
C ALA A 171 16.11 6.15 -22.27
N PHE A 172 16.23 5.38 -21.17
CA PHE A 172 17.47 5.31 -20.40
C PHE A 172 18.46 4.29 -20.97
N TYR A 173 18.00 3.10 -21.38
CA TYR A 173 18.89 2.07 -21.89
C TYR A 173 19.52 2.46 -23.23
N ARG A 174 18.74 2.96 -24.20
CA ARG A 174 19.27 3.29 -25.55
C ARG A 174 20.10 4.57 -25.61
N LYS A 175 19.88 5.56 -24.73
CA LYS A 175 20.58 6.86 -24.82
C LYS A 175 21.73 7.04 -23.83
N LEU A 176 21.74 6.31 -22.70
CA LEU A 176 22.64 6.62 -21.58
C LEU A 176 23.52 5.44 -21.11
N SER A 177 23.15 4.19 -21.42
CA SER A 177 23.86 2.98 -20.96
C SER A 177 25.35 2.95 -21.32
N ASP A 178 25.69 3.32 -22.56
CA ASP A 178 27.08 3.30 -23.07
C ASP A 178 28.01 4.29 -22.35
N LYS A 179 27.42 5.27 -21.65
CA LYS A 179 28.14 6.31 -20.94
C LYS A 179 28.24 6.03 -19.44
N TRP A 180 27.56 5.02 -18.92
CA TRP A 180 27.50 4.71 -17.50
C TRP A 180 28.66 3.80 -17.07
N SER A 181 29.07 3.96 -15.81
CA SER A 181 30.02 3.02 -15.20
C SER A 181 29.37 1.65 -15.00
N ALA A 182 30.21 0.60 -14.91
CA ALA A 182 29.77 -0.77 -14.64
C ALA A 182 28.81 -0.87 -13.43
N PHE A 183 29.13 -0.13 -12.36
CA PHE A 183 28.32 -0.11 -11.14
C PHE A 183 26.95 0.57 -11.37
N GLN A 184 26.91 1.70 -12.08
CA GLN A 184 25.66 2.40 -12.41
C GLN A 184 24.75 1.55 -13.31
N ASN A 185 25.33 0.87 -14.31
CA ASN A 185 24.61 -0.10 -15.13
C ASN A 185 24.08 -1.27 -14.30
N GLY A 186 24.87 -1.75 -13.33
CA GLY A 186 24.41 -2.72 -12.33
C GLY A 186 23.21 -2.23 -11.54
N CYS A 187 23.29 -1.02 -10.97
CA CYS A 187 22.21 -0.45 -10.15
C CYS A 187 20.92 -0.27 -10.96
N PHE A 188 20.99 0.24 -12.19
CA PHE A 188 19.82 0.40 -13.05
C PHE A 188 19.14 -0.93 -13.37
N ASN A 189 19.92 -1.96 -13.73
CA ASN A 189 19.38 -3.29 -13.97
C ASN A 189 18.74 -3.88 -12.70
N GLY A 190 19.29 -3.57 -11.52
CA GLY A 190 18.72 -3.96 -10.23
C GLY A 190 17.41 -3.25 -9.93
N SER A 191 17.31 -1.95 -10.18
CA SER A 191 16.07 -1.18 -10.05
C SER A 191 14.97 -1.68 -11.00
N MET A 192 15.33 -1.95 -12.26
CA MET A 192 14.42 -2.51 -13.26
C MET A 192 14.00 -3.94 -12.91
N PHE A 193 14.89 -4.74 -12.32
CA PHE A 193 14.56 -6.05 -11.78
C PHE A 193 13.53 -5.96 -10.67
N CYS A 194 13.70 -5.04 -9.70
CA CYS A 194 12.73 -4.83 -8.63
C CYS A 194 11.35 -4.39 -9.17
N LEU A 195 11.33 -3.48 -10.15
CA LEU A 195 10.10 -3.03 -10.81
C LEU A 195 9.39 -4.16 -11.59
N SER A 196 10.16 -5.02 -12.26
CA SER A 196 9.63 -6.16 -13.01
C SER A 196 9.14 -7.28 -12.07
N ALA A 197 9.84 -7.50 -10.96
CA ALA A 197 9.44 -8.45 -9.93
C ALA A 197 8.11 -8.05 -9.28
N LEU A 198 7.87 -6.74 -9.06
CA LEU A 198 6.56 -6.24 -8.66
C LEU A 198 5.48 -6.56 -9.70
N LEU A 199 5.76 -6.44 -10.99
CA LEU A 199 4.77 -6.73 -12.04
C LEU A 199 4.50 -8.23 -12.23
N ALA A 200 5.48 -9.10 -11.96
CA ALA A 200 5.40 -10.54 -12.19
C ALA A 200 4.97 -11.34 -10.95
N ILE A 201 5.62 -11.11 -9.80
CA ILE A 201 5.43 -11.92 -8.59
C ILE A 201 4.16 -11.50 -7.85
N PHE A 202 3.83 -10.21 -7.89
CA PHE A 202 2.72 -9.70 -7.12
C PHE A 202 1.35 -10.15 -7.62
N PRO A 203 1.05 -10.20 -8.94
CA PRO A 203 -0.22 -10.76 -9.41
C PRO A 203 -0.34 -12.26 -9.10
N LEU A 204 0.78 -13.01 -9.19
CA LEU A 204 0.84 -14.44 -8.82
C LEU A 204 0.56 -14.66 -7.33
N TRP A 205 1.29 -13.95 -6.47
CA TRP A 205 1.12 -14.01 -5.02
C TRP A 205 -0.29 -13.58 -4.58
N ALA A 206 -0.86 -12.60 -5.29
CA ALA A 206 -2.25 -12.18 -5.09
C ALA A 206 -3.24 -13.26 -5.53
N SER A 207 -2.99 -14.00 -6.60
CA SER A 207 -3.93 -15.01 -7.09
C SER A 207 -4.05 -16.26 -6.19
N GLU A 208 -2.98 -16.64 -5.48
CA GLU A 208 -2.93 -17.90 -4.71
C GLU A 208 -3.40 -17.77 -3.26
N ASN A 209 -3.40 -16.57 -2.68
CA ASN A 209 -3.97 -16.33 -1.36
C ASN A 209 -5.32 -15.66 -1.55
N SER A 210 -6.42 -16.29 -1.12
CA SER A 210 -7.72 -15.60 -1.03
C SER A 210 -7.64 -14.36 -0.12
N ASP A 211 -6.71 -14.37 0.83
CA ASP A 211 -6.34 -13.26 1.72
C ASP A 211 -5.28 -12.30 1.10
N CYS A 212 -4.77 -12.57 -0.11
CA CYS A 212 -3.87 -11.66 -0.84
C CYS A 212 -4.31 -11.34 -2.28
N GLY A 213 -5.46 -11.85 -2.77
CA GLY A 213 -6.20 -11.40 -3.98
C GLY A 213 -6.69 -9.95 -3.92
N LEU A 214 -6.09 -9.24 -3.01
CA LEU A 214 -6.62 -8.22 -2.17
C LEU A 214 -6.47 -6.89 -2.93
N PHE A 215 -5.45 -6.70 -3.79
CA PHE A 215 -5.30 -5.48 -4.60
C PHE A 215 -6.45 -5.13 -5.54
N TYR A 216 -7.18 -6.11 -6.08
CA TYR A 216 -8.36 -5.85 -6.91
C TYR A 216 -9.62 -5.65 -6.06
N TYR A 217 -9.74 -6.35 -4.93
CA TYR A 217 -10.78 -6.14 -3.91
C TYR A 217 -10.54 -4.90 -3.02
N TRP A 218 -9.40 -4.19 -3.15
CA TRP A 218 -9.01 -2.98 -2.40
C TRP A 218 -9.48 -1.67 -3.02
N SER A 219 -10.29 -1.75 -4.07
CA SER A 219 -10.91 -0.60 -4.67
C SER A 219 -12.32 -0.40 -4.12
N PRO A 220 -12.65 0.76 -3.55
CA PRO A 220 -14.03 1.06 -3.15
C PRO A 220 -15.03 0.98 -4.33
N GLY A 221 -14.56 0.91 -5.58
CA GLY A 221 -15.38 0.68 -6.78
C GLY A 221 -15.38 -0.75 -7.33
N TYR A 222 -14.83 -1.74 -6.61
CA TYR A 222 -14.80 -3.13 -7.08
C TYR A 222 -16.16 -3.81 -6.93
N THR A 223 -16.82 -4.10 -8.05
CA THR A 223 -18.02 -4.95 -8.08
C THR A 223 -17.63 -6.39 -8.42
N LYS A 224 -18.32 -7.36 -7.82
CA LYS A 224 -18.12 -8.81 -8.04
C LYS A 224 -18.21 -9.23 -9.51
N GLU A 225 -18.81 -8.39 -10.35
CA GLU A 225 -18.97 -8.54 -11.81
C GLU A 225 -17.69 -8.19 -12.61
N GLN A 226 -16.64 -7.66 -11.98
CA GLN A 226 -15.35 -7.34 -12.63
C GLN A 226 -14.41 -8.56 -12.81
N THR A 227 -14.89 -9.77 -12.52
CA THR A 227 -14.11 -11.02 -12.58
C THR A 227 -13.55 -11.35 -13.96
N ASP A 228 -14.21 -10.94 -15.04
CA ASP A 228 -13.79 -11.29 -16.41
C ASP A 228 -12.58 -10.49 -16.90
N ALA A 229 -12.43 -9.24 -16.43
CA ALA A 229 -11.28 -8.40 -16.74
C ALA A 229 -10.07 -8.69 -15.84
N TRP A 230 -10.30 -9.20 -14.62
CA TRP A 230 -9.25 -9.50 -13.65
C TRP A 230 -8.23 -10.52 -14.16
N PHE A 231 -8.72 -11.64 -14.69
CA PHE A 231 -7.85 -12.73 -15.16
C PHE A 231 -6.98 -12.30 -16.35
N LEU A 232 -7.57 -11.60 -17.33
CA LEU A 232 -6.84 -11.10 -18.49
C LEU A 232 -5.77 -10.08 -18.06
N THR A 233 -6.11 -9.17 -17.15
CA THR A 233 -5.18 -8.14 -16.68
C THR A 233 -4.05 -8.73 -15.84
N MET A 234 -4.34 -9.74 -15.02
CA MET A 234 -3.35 -10.53 -14.28
C MET A 234 -2.39 -11.24 -15.24
N MET A 235 -2.91 -11.93 -16.26
CA MET A 235 -2.10 -12.63 -17.26
C MET A 235 -1.24 -11.67 -18.09
N CYS A 236 -1.78 -10.52 -18.51
CA CYS A 236 -1.02 -9.49 -19.22
C CYS A 236 0.08 -8.88 -18.34
N SER A 237 -0.21 -8.57 -17.07
CA SER A 237 0.80 -8.08 -16.12
C SER A 237 1.89 -9.13 -15.88
N LEU A 238 1.51 -10.40 -15.73
CA LEU A 238 2.44 -11.49 -15.52
C LEU A 238 3.35 -11.69 -16.74
N VAL A 239 2.79 -11.78 -17.94
CA VAL A 239 3.56 -11.96 -19.18
C VAL A 239 4.51 -10.79 -19.41
N VAL A 240 4.02 -9.54 -19.26
CA VAL A 240 4.86 -8.36 -19.42
C VAL A 240 5.91 -8.25 -18.31
N GLY A 241 5.54 -8.57 -17.07
CA GLY A 241 6.46 -8.63 -15.93
C GLY A 241 7.58 -9.64 -16.15
N LEU A 242 7.27 -10.86 -16.60
CA LEU A 242 8.25 -11.89 -16.93
C LEU A 242 9.16 -11.48 -18.10
N LEU A 243 8.60 -10.86 -19.14
CA LEU A 243 9.37 -10.35 -20.29
C LEU A 243 10.34 -9.24 -19.86
N LEU A 244 9.87 -8.28 -19.07
CA LEU A 244 10.70 -7.21 -18.52
C LEU A 244 11.73 -7.76 -17.53
N TRP A 245 11.41 -8.80 -16.77
CA TRP A 245 12.31 -9.44 -15.81
C TRP A 245 13.47 -10.19 -16.49
N ALA A 246 13.21 -10.81 -17.63
CA ALA A 246 14.23 -11.51 -18.41
C ALA A 246 15.33 -10.57 -18.92
N THR A 247 15.01 -9.32 -19.25
CA THR A 247 15.99 -8.38 -19.85
C THR A 247 17.16 -7.97 -18.93
N PRO A 248 16.98 -7.52 -17.67
CA PRO A 248 18.10 -7.21 -16.78
C PRO A 248 18.86 -8.47 -16.35
N LEU A 249 18.19 -9.62 -16.20
CA LEU A 249 18.83 -10.91 -15.92
C LEU A 249 19.73 -11.35 -17.08
N MET A 250 19.23 -11.30 -18.31
CA MET A 250 20.01 -11.62 -19.51
C MET A 250 21.18 -10.66 -19.69
N ALA A 251 21.02 -9.36 -19.39
CA ALA A 251 22.13 -8.41 -19.44
C ALA A 251 23.26 -8.82 -18.48
N ILE A 252 22.95 -9.25 -17.26
CA ILE A 252 23.94 -9.71 -16.28
C ILE A 252 24.58 -11.04 -16.68
N ILE A 253 23.77 -11.99 -17.16
CA ILE A 253 24.23 -13.30 -17.62
C ILE A 253 25.17 -13.15 -18.83
N ILE A 254 24.79 -12.35 -19.83
CA ILE A 254 25.61 -12.07 -21.01
C ILE A 254 26.93 -11.41 -20.60
N THR A 255 26.90 -10.40 -19.73
CA THR A 255 28.13 -9.74 -19.25
C THR A 255 29.01 -10.70 -18.43
N SER A 256 28.40 -11.67 -17.74
CA SER A 256 29.12 -12.67 -16.94
C SER A 256 29.79 -13.74 -17.82
N ILE A 257 29.16 -14.14 -18.92
CA ILE A 257 29.67 -15.15 -19.86
C ILE A 257 30.68 -14.54 -20.85
N ASP A 258 30.51 -13.27 -21.22
CA ASP A 258 31.38 -12.62 -22.20
C ASP A 258 32.84 -12.57 -21.71
N LYS A 259 33.78 -13.01 -22.55
CA LYS A 259 35.21 -13.01 -22.25
C LYS A 259 35.85 -11.63 -22.40
N LYS A 260 35.18 -10.68 -23.08
CA LYS A 260 35.68 -9.33 -23.34
C LYS A 260 35.79 -8.43 -22.09
N PRO A 261 34.78 -8.32 -21.21
CA PRO A 261 34.88 -7.46 -20.03
C PRO A 261 35.83 -8.03 -18.97
N SER A 262 36.63 -7.16 -18.35
CA SER A 262 37.55 -7.53 -17.27
C SER A 262 36.80 -8.08 -16.04
N LYS A 263 37.46 -8.95 -15.25
CA LYS A 263 36.88 -9.48 -14.00
C LYS A 263 36.41 -8.37 -13.04
N ALA A 264 37.14 -7.26 -12.98
CA ALA A 264 36.80 -6.10 -12.16
C ALA A 264 35.52 -5.39 -12.65
N TYR A 265 35.30 -5.33 -13.98
CA TYR A 265 34.06 -4.77 -14.55
C TYR A 265 32.84 -5.62 -14.18
N LYS A 266 32.95 -6.95 -14.33
CA LYS A 266 31.88 -7.91 -13.99
C LYS A 266 31.48 -7.80 -12.52
N LEU A 267 32.47 -7.79 -11.62
CA LEU A 267 32.23 -7.68 -10.18
C LEU A 267 31.51 -6.37 -9.83
N LYS A 268 31.95 -5.23 -10.38
CA LYS A 268 31.31 -3.93 -10.14
C LYS A 268 29.85 -3.89 -10.60
N MET A 269 29.53 -4.54 -11.71
CA MET A 269 28.16 -4.62 -12.23
C MET A 269 27.26 -5.46 -11.32
N VAL A 270 27.74 -6.63 -10.86
CA VAL A 270 27.01 -7.48 -9.91
C VAL A 270 26.80 -6.77 -8.57
N CYS A 271 27.84 -6.11 -8.04
CA CYS A 271 27.72 -5.33 -6.80
C CYS A 271 26.67 -4.21 -6.93
N GLY A 272 26.62 -3.50 -8.06
CA GLY A 272 25.61 -2.48 -8.31
C GLY A 272 24.19 -3.05 -8.32
N PHE A 273 24.00 -4.21 -8.96
CA PHE A 273 22.73 -4.91 -9.02
C PHE A 273 22.22 -5.32 -7.63
N VAL A 274 23.06 -5.99 -6.84
CA VAL A 274 22.71 -6.42 -5.48
C VAL A 274 22.44 -5.22 -4.57
N SER A 275 23.23 -4.15 -4.69
CA SER A 275 23.06 -2.94 -3.88
C SER A 275 21.70 -2.27 -4.14
N ALA A 276 21.26 -2.22 -5.40
CA ALA A 276 19.96 -1.64 -5.75
C ALA A 276 18.80 -2.47 -5.17
N ILE A 277 18.89 -3.79 -5.20
CA ILE A 277 17.89 -4.69 -4.59
C ILE A 277 17.81 -4.46 -3.07
N ILE A 278 18.95 -4.42 -2.38
CA ILE A 278 18.99 -4.18 -0.93
C ILE A 278 18.40 -2.80 -0.60
N CYS A 279 18.79 -1.75 -1.31
CA CYS A 279 18.25 -0.40 -1.11
C CYS A 279 16.74 -0.35 -1.32
N TYR A 280 16.24 -1.03 -2.34
CA TYR A 280 14.81 -1.13 -2.63
C TYR A 280 14.03 -1.74 -1.45
N PHE A 281 14.48 -2.87 -0.90
CA PHE A 281 13.81 -3.49 0.25
C PHE A 281 13.89 -2.64 1.52
N ILE A 282 15.03 -1.99 1.78
CA ILE A 282 15.18 -1.07 2.92
C ILE A 282 14.22 0.11 2.79
N CYS A 283 14.00 0.65 1.60
CA CYS A 283 13.12 1.79 1.39
C CYS A 283 11.64 1.42 1.42
N ILE A 284 11.25 0.25 0.92
CA ILE A 284 9.85 -0.19 0.91
C ILE A 284 9.36 -0.61 2.29
N TYR A 285 10.22 -1.25 3.08
CA TYR A 285 9.85 -1.73 4.40
C TYR A 285 9.18 -0.67 5.30
N PRO A 286 9.74 0.54 5.50
CA PRO A 286 9.11 1.57 6.33
C PRO A 286 7.88 2.22 5.69
N ILE A 287 7.75 2.20 4.36
CA ILE A 287 6.66 2.88 3.63
C ILE A 287 5.41 2.00 3.55
N LEU A 288 5.58 0.71 3.29
CA LEU A 288 4.46 -0.20 3.02
C LEU A 288 4.31 -1.27 4.11
N THR A 289 5.38 -1.99 4.40
CA THR A 289 5.31 -3.21 5.23
C THR A 289 5.13 -2.89 6.71
N LYS A 290 5.87 -1.91 7.24
CA LYS A 290 5.84 -1.54 8.66
C LYS A 290 4.50 -0.91 9.08
N PRO A 291 3.96 0.12 8.40
CA PRO A 291 2.68 0.71 8.78
C PRO A 291 1.53 -0.30 8.70
N TYR A 292 1.56 -1.14 7.66
CA TYR A 292 0.58 -2.21 7.51
C TYR A 292 0.63 -3.24 8.63
N ASN A 293 1.81 -3.77 8.94
CA ASN A 293 1.95 -4.78 9.98
C ASN A 293 1.59 -4.21 11.36
N GLN A 294 1.90 -2.94 11.62
CA GLN A 294 1.49 -2.25 12.85
C GLN A 294 -0.04 -2.16 12.94
N LYS A 295 -0.71 -1.67 11.88
CA LYS A 295 -2.16 -1.55 11.86
C LYS A 295 -2.89 -2.90 11.85
N LYS A 296 -2.36 -3.89 11.14
CA LYS A 296 -2.86 -5.27 11.18
C LYS A 296 -2.79 -5.83 12.60
N ALA A 297 -1.70 -5.59 13.33
CA ALA A 297 -1.58 -6.02 14.73
C ALA A 297 -2.59 -5.30 15.64
N GLU A 298 -2.81 -3.99 15.46
CA GLU A 298 -3.81 -3.21 16.19
C GLU A 298 -5.24 -3.77 15.97
N ILE A 299 -5.63 -4.01 14.72
CA ILE A 299 -6.94 -4.57 14.37
C ILE A 299 -7.09 -6.00 14.90
N ASN A 300 -6.06 -6.83 14.77
CA ASN A 300 -6.11 -8.18 15.31
C ASN A 300 -6.28 -8.19 16.84
N ALA A 301 -5.58 -7.31 17.55
CA ALA A 301 -5.74 -7.15 18.99
C ALA A 301 -7.15 -6.67 19.35
N TYR A 302 -7.70 -5.73 18.59
CA TYR A 302 -9.08 -5.27 18.72
C TYR A 302 -10.10 -6.40 18.50
N ASN A 303 -10.00 -7.15 17.40
CA ASN A 303 -10.87 -8.28 17.08
C ASN A 303 -10.83 -9.35 18.18
N GLN A 304 -9.64 -9.65 18.71
CA GLN A 304 -9.49 -10.57 19.86
C GLN A 304 -10.20 -10.04 21.12
N ARG A 305 -10.13 -8.73 21.41
CA ARG A 305 -10.84 -8.12 22.55
C ARG A 305 -12.36 -8.24 22.38
N ILE A 306 -12.89 -7.96 21.19
CA ILE A 306 -14.33 -8.09 20.90
C ILE A 306 -14.80 -9.54 21.08
N GLN A 307 -14.04 -10.52 20.56
CA GLN A 307 -14.35 -11.94 20.76
C GLN A 307 -14.34 -12.33 22.24
N LYS A 308 -13.34 -11.88 23.01
CA LYS A 308 -13.28 -12.11 24.46
C LYS A 308 -14.47 -11.46 25.18
N LEU A 309 -14.84 -10.23 24.82
CA LEU A 309 -15.99 -9.52 25.38
C LEU A 309 -17.30 -10.28 25.09
N LYS A 310 -17.49 -10.80 23.86
CA LYS A 310 -18.65 -11.64 23.49
C LYS A 310 -18.71 -12.90 24.35
N GLN A 311 -17.60 -13.64 24.45
CA GLN A 311 -17.53 -14.85 25.28
C GLN A 311 -17.77 -14.58 26.77
N ASN A 312 -17.26 -13.45 27.29
CA ASN A 312 -17.47 -13.05 28.68
C ASN A 312 -18.95 -12.71 28.94
N ARG A 313 -19.60 -11.95 28.04
CA ARG A 313 -21.02 -11.59 28.16
C ARG A 313 -21.94 -12.82 28.19
N GLN A 314 -21.65 -13.84 27.37
CA GLN A 314 -22.40 -15.10 27.35
C GLN A 314 -22.35 -15.89 28.67
N LYS A 315 -21.40 -15.59 29.58
CA LYS A 315 -21.32 -16.21 30.91
C LYS A 315 -22.08 -15.40 31.98
N ILE A 316 -22.41 -14.14 31.71
CA ILE A 316 -23.06 -13.25 32.66
C ILE A 316 -24.58 -13.49 32.63
N ASN A 317 -25.15 -13.82 33.78
CA ASN A 317 -26.60 -13.72 33.97
C ASN A 317 -26.95 -12.24 34.13
N LYS A 318 -27.67 -11.68 33.15
CA LYS A 318 -28.11 -10.29 33.19
C LYS A 318 -29.61 -10.25 33.34
N SER A 319 -30.04 -9.74 34.50
CA SER A 319 -31.44 -9.40 34.69
C SER A 319 -31.71 -8.05 34.03
N LEU A 320 -32.36 -8.06 32.87
CA LEU A 320 -32.69 -6.85 32.14
C LEU A 320 -34.01 -6.30 32.68
N SER A 321 -34.06 -4.99 32.85
CA SER A 321 -35.25 -4.28 33.32
C SER A 321 -35.39 -2.94 32.61
N PHE A 322 -36.64 -2.49 32.52
CA PHE A 322 -37.00 -1.18 31.98
C PHE A 322 -38.12 -0.58 32.84
N CYS A 323 -37.95 0.66 33.29
CA CYS A 323 -38.91 1.38 34.16
C CYS A 323 -39.49 0.54 35.32
N GLY A 324 -38.62 -0.24 36.00
CA GLY A 324 -38.99 -1.06 37.16
C GLY A 324 -39.58 -2.43 36.84
N ILE A 325 -39.80 -2.75 35.55
CA ILE A 325 -40.26 -4.06 35.08
C ILE A 325 -39.03 -4.89 34.72
N GLN A 326 -38.92 -6.09 35.28
CA GLN A 326 -37.82 -7.02 35.01
C GLN A 326 -38.29 -8.18 34.13
N LEU A 327 -37.43 -8.65 33.23
CA LEU A 327 -37.70 -9.91 32.51
C LEU A 327 -37.91 -11.06 33.51
N GLY A 328 -38.97 -11.84 33.30
CA GLY A 328 -39.39 -12.93 34.19
C GLY A 328 -40.38 -12.52 35.29
N ASP A 329 -40.73 -11.23 35.42
CA ASP A 329 -41.77 -10.80 36.35
C ASP A 329 -43.15 -11.37 35.99
N SER A 330 -44.00 -11.60 36.99
CA SER A 330 -45.38 -12.04 36.77
C SER A 330 -46.21 -10.92 36.14
N PHE A 331 -47.28 -11.31 35.45
CA PHE A 331 -48.24 -10.40 34.87
C PHE A 331 -48.80 -9.39 35.90
N GLU A 332 -49.21 -9.84 37.10
CA GLU A 332 -49.78 -8.92 38.11
C GLU A 332 -48.76 -7.88 38.58
N ARG A 333 -47.50 -8.31 38.76
CA ARG A 333 -46.41 -7.40 39.14
C ARG A 333 -46.15 -6.37 38.06
N CYS A 334 -46.03 -6.80 36.81
CA CYS A 334 -45.83 -5.89 35.69
C CYS A 334 -46.98 -4.89 35.56
N LEU A 335 -48.22 -5.37 35.62
CA LEU A 335 -49.41 -4.51 35.54
C LEU A 335 -49.47 -3.49 36.67
N SER A 336 -49.10 -3.88 37.88
CA SER A 336 -49.00 -2.96 39.03
C SER A 336 -47.98 -1.85 38.79
N VAL A 337 -46.78 -2.21 38.31
CA VAL A 337 -45.72 -1.24 37.99
C VAL A 337 -46.14 -0.30 36.86
N VAL A 338 -46.75 -0.83 35.80
CA VAL A 338 -47.24 -0.04 34.67
C VAL A 338 -48.30 0.96 35.13
N ARG A 339 -49.28 0.54 35.92
CA ARG A 339 -50.35 1.42 36.41
C ARG A 339 -49.84 2.50 37.37
N ALA A 340 -48.77 2.23 38.10
CA ALA A 340 -48.18 3.19 39.03
C ALA A 340 -47.30 4.23 38.32
N ASN A 341 -46.59 3.83 37.26
CA ASN A 341 -45.47 4.60 36.72
C ASN A 341 -45.61 5.01 35.24
N MET A 342 -46.64 4.54 34.54
CA MET A 342 -46.82 4.75 33.10
C MET A 342 -48.23 5.22 32.77
N ASN A 343 -48.37 5.88 31.62
CA ASN A 343 -49.61 6.48 31.16
C ASN A 343 -50.32 5.57 30.15
N SER A 344 -51.65 5.68 30.09
CA SER A 344 -52.53 5.01 29.12
C SER A 344 -52.25 3.51 28.94
N PRO A 345 -52.32 2.69 30.02
CA PRO A 345 -52.12 1.26 29.90
C PRO A 345 -53.25 0.59 29.12
N GLU A 346 -52.90 -0.08 28.04
CA GLU A 346 -53.79 -0.87 27.19
C GLU A 346 -53.42 -2.35 27.32
N LEU A 347 -54.43 -3.19 27.55
CA LEU A 347 -54.26 -4.65 27.61
C LEU A 347 -54.70 -5.27 26.29
N MET A 348 -53.81 -6.03 25.68
CA MET A 348 -54.12 -6.81 24.48
C MET A 348 -53.95 -8.30 24.79
N SER A 349 -55.00 -9.09 24.52
CA SER A 349 -54.99 -10.53 24.70
C SER A 349 -55.36 -11.25 23.41
N GLY A 350 -54.73 -12.40 23.16
CA GLY A 350 -55.07 -13.31 22.07
C GLY A 350 -54.19 -13.23 20.83
N LYS A 351 -54.40 -14.19 19.91
CA LYS A 351 -53.63 -14.42 18.67
C LYS A 351 -53.53 -13.21 17.72
N TYR A 352 -54.30 -12.15 17.93
CA TYR A 352 -54.30 -10.93 17.11
C TYR A 352 -53.17 -9.96 17.44
N ALA A 353 -52.45 -10.15 18.54
CA ALA A 353 -51.29 -9.34 18.91
C ALA A 353 -50.10 -9.50 17.94
N GLY A 354 -50.06 -10.55 17.11
CA GLY A 354 -48.98 -10.80 16.14
C GLY A 354 -49.26 -10.32 14.71
N LEU A 355 -50.40 -9.65 14.45
CA LEU A 355 -50.79 -9.22 13.10
C LEU A 355 -50.47 -7.74 12.78
N ASP A 356 -50.11 -6.95 13.79
CA ASP A 356 -49.69 -5.55 13.61
C ASP A 356 -48.17 -5.45 13.61
N SER A 357 -47.58 -4.74 12.64
CA SER A 357 -46.12 -4.57 12.52
C SER A 357 -45.51 -3.99 13.79
N ASP A 358 -46.26 -3.12 14.46
CA ASP A 358 -45.84 -2.41 15.66
C ASP A 358 -45.58 -3.34 16.85
N TYR A 359 -46.30 -4.48 16.92
CA TYR A 359 -46.17 -5.45 18.01
C TYR A 359 -45.18 -6.58 17.73
N SER A 360 -44.64 -6.66 16.51
CA SER A 360 -43.71 -7.71 16.11
C SER A 360 -42.43 -7.73 16.97
N MET A 361 -41.88 -8.92 17.20
CA MET A 361 -40.62 -9.13 17.92
C MET A 361 -39.64 -9.90 17.04
N VAL A 362 -39.15 -9.21 16.00
CA VAL A 362 -38.28 -9.83 14.99
C VAL A 362 -36.80 -9.63 15.34
N ILE A 363 -36.03 -10.73 15.30
CA ILE A 363 -34.57 -10.74 15.35
C ILE A 363 -34.06 -11.73 14.27
N ASP A 364 -33.13 -11.31 13.41
CA ASP A 364 -32.46 -12.14 12.39
C ASP A 364 -33.38 -12.96 11.46
N ASN A 365 -34.66 -12.60 11.31
CA ASN A 365 -35.76 -13.31 10.61
C ASN A 365 -36.63 -14.26 11.46
N LYS A 366 -36.46 -14.32 12.78
CA LYS A 366 -37.37 -15.03 13.68
C LYS A 366 -38.33 -14.05 14.36
N ASP A 367 -39.63 -14.28 14.20
CA ASP A 367 -40.65 -13.48 14.88
C ASP A 367 -41.12 -14.14 16.18
N TYR A 368 -40.56 -13.68 17.29
CA TYR A 368 -40.91 -14.18 18.62
C TYR A 368 -42.32 -13.75 19.07
N SER A 369 -43.05 -12.92 18.31
CA SER A 369 -44.45 -12.57 18.62
C SER A 369 -45.36 -13.81 18.66
N LEU A 370 -45.03 -14.86 17.90
CA LEU A 370 -45.84 -16.09 17.76
C LEU A 370 -45.98 -16.90 19.05
N ILE A 371 -45.06 -16.71 20.00
CA ILE A 371 -45.09 -17.38 21.31
C ILE A 371 -45.72 -16.52 22.40
N VAL A 372 -46.21 -15.32 22.09
CA VAL A 372 -46.80 -14.41 23.08
C VAL A 372 -48.29 -14.68 23.21
N ASP A 373 -48.81 -14.64 24.44
CA ASP A 373 -50.25 -14.78 24.71
C ASP A 373 -50.95 -13.44 24.99
N SER A 374 -50.21 -12.48 25.55
CA SER A 374 -50.74 -11.18 25.98
C SER A 374 -49.66 -10.10 26.00
N ILE A 375 -50.10 -8.86 25.84
CA ILE A 375 -49.24 -7.66 25.83
C ILE A 375 -49.86 -6.58 26.71
N ILE A 376 -49.03 -5.91 27.50
CA ILE A 376 -49.36 -4.60 28.10
C ILE A 376 -48.65 -3.53 27.29
N LYS A 377 -49.41 -2.61 26.70
CA LYS A 377 -48.89 -1.39 26.07
C LYS A 377 -49.08 -0.22 27.02
N ALA A 378 -48.08 0.65 27.12
CA ALA A 378 -48.18 1.88 27.88
C ALA A 378 -47.23 2.95 27.31
N LYS A 379 -47.39 4.19 27.78
CA LYS A 379 -46.51 5.31 27.43
C LYS A 379 -45.72 5.78 28.65
N THR A 380 -44.47 6.15 28.47
CA THR A 380 -43.65 6.74 29.55
C THR A 380 -42.63 7.72 28.97
N SER A 381 -41.95 8.47 29.83
CA SER A 381 -40.83 9.33 29.43
C SER A 381 -39.53 8.63 29.78
N TRP A 382 -38.64 8.48 28.80
CA TRP A 382 -37.30 7.90 28.98
C TRP A 382 -36.25 8.78 28.30
N ASP A 383 -35.26 9.25 29.06
CA ASP A 383 -34.21 10.13 28.55
C ASP A 383 -34.74 11.39 27.84
N ASN A 384 -35.71 12.06 28.49
CA ASN A 384 -36.39 13.28 28.01
C ASN A 384 -37.15 13.13 26.68
N GLN A 385 -37.54 11.92 26.29
CA GLN A 385 -38.44 11.69 25.17
C GLN A 385 -39.61 10.78 25.57
N ASP A 386 -40.77 11.01 24.96
CA ASP A 386 -41.93 10.13 25.10
C ASP A 386 -41.71 8.85 24.31
N VAL A 387 -41.88 7.70 24.96
CA VAL A 387 -41.69 6.39 24.36
C VAL A 387 -42.89 5.49 24.62
N ASN A 388 -43.17 4.62 23.67
CA ASN A 388 -44.13 3.52 23.84
C ASN A 388 -43.40 2.29 24.37
N VAL A 389 -43.97 1.66 25.40
CA VAL A 389 -43.45 0.44 26.03
C VAL A 389 -44.45 -0.68 25.83
N TYR A 390 -43.95 -1.81 25.33
CA TYR A 390 -44.69 -3.06 25.18
C TYR A 390 -44.07 -4.12 26.05
N VAL A 391 -44.86 -4.72 26.92
CA VAL A 391 -44.45 -5.82 27.79
C VAL A 391 -45.16 -7.08 27.33
N TYR A 392 -44.39 -8.08 26.93
CA TYR A 392 -44.89 -9.31 26.32
C TYR A 392 -44.86 -10.46 27.30
N PHE A 393 -45.93 -11.25 27.31
CA PHE A 393 -46.10 -12.36 28.23
C PHE A 393 -46.24 -13.70 27.48
N ASN A 394 -45.75 -14.75 28.14
CA ASN A 394 -46.10 -16.14 27.81
C ASN A 394 -46.43 -16.84 29.12
N LYS A 395 -47.62 -17.45 29.19
CA LYS A 395 -48.16 -18.14 30.37
C LYS A 395 -48.08 -17.27 31.63
N GLY A 396 -48.39 -15.97 31.49
CA GLY A 396 -48.39 -15.00 32.58
C GLY A 396 -47.01 -14.53 33.07
N VAL A 397 -45.93 -14.90 32.38
CA VAL A 397 -44.55 -14.47 32.70
C VAL A 397 -44.05 -13.51 31.63
N ASN A 398 -43.46 -12.39 32.04
CA ASN A 398 -42.83 -11.43 31.12
C ASN A 398 -41.63 -12.08 30.43
N VAL A 399 -41.68 -12.17 29.11
CA VAL A 399 -40.63 -12.75 28.28
C VAL A 399 -39.88 -11.70 27.45
N ALA A 400 -40.47 -10.53 27.21
CA ALA A 400 -39.84 -9.47 26.46
C ALA A 400 -40.38 -8.08 26.83
N ILE A 401 -39.55 -7.06 26.60
CA ILE A 401 -39.93 -5.65 26.69
C ILE A 401 -39.44 -4.95 25.42
N LYS A 402 -40.35 -4.32 24.67
CA LYS A 402 -40.01 -3.50 23.49
C LYS A 402 -40.28 -2.03 23.79
N VAL A 403 -39.35 -1.16 23.44
CA VAL A 403 -39.45 0.30 23.56
C VAL A 403 -39.36 0.88 22.16
N THR A 404 -40.31 1.73 21.79
CA THR A 404 -40.42 2.32 20.44
C THR A 404 -40.68 3.82 20.52
N GLU A 405 -40.86 4.48 19.37
CA GLU A 405 -40.97 5.95 19.26
C GLU A 405 -39.70 6.68 19.77
N LEU A 406 -38.53 6.05 19.60
CA LEU A 406 -37.25 6.67 19.92
C LEU A 406 -36.91 7.75 18.89
N THR A 407 -36.76 8.99 19.35
CA THR A 407 -36.38 10.16 18.56
C THR A 407 -34.86 10.37 18.52
N GLN A 408 -34.14 9.83 19.49
CA GLN A 408 -32.69 9.88 19.60
C GLN A 408 -32.08 8.49 19.48
N ASP A 409 -30.88 8.42 18.90
CA ASP A 409 -30.12 7.16 18.74
C ASP A 409 -29.71 6.60 20.11
N PRO A 410 -30.26 5.45 20.55
CA PRO A 410 -29.94 4.88 21.85
C PRO A 410 -28.55 4.21 21.86
N LEU A 411 -27.96 3.93 20.70
CA LEU A 411 -26.74 3.14 20.57
C LEU A 411 -25.57 3.64 21.44
N PRO A 412 -25.25 4.96 21.52
CA PRO A 412 -24.17 5.45 22.37
C PRO A 412 -24.36 5.12 23.86
N LEU A 413 -25.60 5.15 24.35
CA LEU A 413 -25.93 4.82 25.74
C LEU A 413 -25.76 3.33 26.03
N PHE A 414 -26.07 2.46 25.06
CA PHE A 414 -25.85 1.03 25.22
C PHE A 414 -24.38 0.64 25.05
N ILE A 415 -23.64 1.31 24.16
CA ILE A 415 -22.20 1.12 24.01
C ILE A 415 -21.47 1.50 25.30
N SER A 416 -21.81 2.64 25.91
CA SER A 416 -21.18 3.06 27.17
C SER A 416 -21.48 2.09 28.32
N LYS A 417 -22.68 1.49 28.34
CA LYS A 417 -23.13 0.57 29.40
C LYS A 417 -22.69 -0.88 29.22
N TYR A 418 -22.62 -1.38 27.99
CA TYR A 418 -22.44 -2.81 27.69
C TYR A 418 -21.27 -3.11 26.73
N GLY A 419 -20.56 -2.09 26.25
CA GLY A 419 -19.55 -2.22 25.20
C GLY A 419 -20.17 -2.33 23.81
N ARG A 420 -19.35 -2.59 22.78
CA ARG A 420 -19.84 -2.69 21.38
C ARG A 420 -20.76 -3.90 21.13
N PRO A 421 -21.71 -3.77 20.19
CA PRO A 421 -22.62 -4.86 19.79
C PRO A 421 -21.87 -6.00 19.06
N GLU A 422 -22.54 -7.13 18.88
CA GLU A 422 -21.95 -8.35 18.31
C GLU A 422 -21.87 -8.39 16.78
N GLU A 423 -22.72 -7.62 16.10
CA GLU A 423 -22.79 -7.57 14.64
C GLU A 423 -22.02 -6.42 14.03
N ASP A 424 -21.34 -5.63 14.87
CA ASP A 424 -20.30 -4.75 14.37
C ASP A 424 -19.28 -5.66 13.68
N PRO A 425 -19.10 -5.56 12.34
CA PRO A 425 -18.33 -6.55 11.61
C PRO A 425 -16.95 -6.66 12.23
N ILE A 426 -16.54 -7.89 12.55
CA ILE A 426 -15.13 -8.19 12.79
C ILE A 426 -14.40 -7.59 11.61
N LEU A 427 -13.51 -6.63 11.86
CA LEU A 427 -12.91 -5.90 10.76
C LEU A 427 -12.20 -6.88 9.85
N ASP A 428 -12.69 -6.96 8.62
CA ASP A 428 -11.93 -7.58 7.55
C ASP A 428 -10.70 -6.72 7.29
N LEU A 429 -9.56 -7.40 7.11
CA LEU A 429 -8.27 -6.78 6.88
C LEU A 429 -8.21 -6.18 5.46
N ASP A 430 -8.81 -5.01 5.30
CA ASP A 430 -8.65 -4.16 4.10
C ASP A 430 -7.57 -3.10 4.38
N TYR A 431 -6.52 -3.07 3.56
CA TYR A 431 -5.37 -2.17 3.71
C TYR A 431 -5.75 -0.68 3.79
N ASN A 432 -6.71 -0.22 2.97
CA ASN A 432 -7.12 1.18 2.91
C ASN A 432 -8.01 1.55 4.11
N LYS A 433 -8.97 0.70 4.47
CA LYS A 433 -9.75 0.86 5.72
C LYS A 433 -8.87 0.76 6.96
N THR A 434 -7.84 -0.07 6.93
CA THR A 434 -6.90 -0.31 8.04
C THR A 434 -5.96 0.88 8.28
N LEU A 435 -5.49 1.54 7.21
CA LEU A 435 -4.66 2.74 7.32
C LEU A 435 -5.46 4.00 7.63
N ALA A 436 -6.69 4.09 7.12
CA ALA A 436 -7.53 5.27 7.25
C ALA A 436 -8.47 5.22 8.47
N SER A 437 -8.56 4.06 9.15
CA SER A 437 -9.30 3.92 10.40
C SER A 437 -8.48 4.45 11.58
N ASN A 438 -9.11 5.35 12.33
CA ASN A 438 -8.61 5.77 13.63
C ASN A 438 -9.21 4.87 14.70
N VAL A 439 -8.33 4.22 15.46
CA VAL A 439 -8.69 3.46 16.65
C VAL A 439 -8.43 4.37 17.85
N GLU A 440 -9.46 5.10 18.29
CA GLU A 440 -9.40 5.96 19.47
C GLU A 440 -10.28 5.37 20.58
N ASN A 441 -9.77 5.24 21.80
CA ASN A 441 -10.55 4.86 22.98
C ASN A 441 -11.43 3.61 22.78
N ASP A 442 -10.85 2.53 22.22
CA ASP A 442 -11.56 1.28 21.89
C ASP A 442 -12.76 1.44 20.93
N GLN A 443 -12.81 2.57 20.20
CA GLN A 443 -13.75 2.83 19.14
C GLN A 443 -12.99 3.03 17.84
N ILE A 444 -13.36 2.26 16.83
CA ILE A 444 -12.94 2.54 15.46
C ILE A 444 -13.87 3.60 14.90
N GLN A 445 -13.36 4.82 14.73
CA GLN A 445 -13.99 5.85 13.92
C GLN A 445 -13.76 5.48 12.46
N TYR A 446 -14.78 4.92 11.82
CA TYR A 446 -14.76 4.67 10.39
C TYR A 446 -14.99 5.97 9.62
N ILE A 447 -14.32 6.08 8.47
CA ILE A 447 -14.54 7.17 7.52
C ILE A 447 -16.01 7.13 7.08
N ARG A 448 -16.66 8.30 7.17
CA ARG A 448 -17.97 8.63 6.56
C ARG A 448 -17.90 8.58 5.02
N GLU A 449 -17.57 7.44 4.43
CA GLU A 449 -17.73 7.26 2.99
C GLU A 449 -19.16 6.79 2.71
N SER A 450 -20.00 7.79 2.43
CA SER A 450 -21.31 7.73 1.75
C SER A 450 -22.23 6.57 2.16
N ASP A 451 -23.19 6.86 3.04
CA ASP A 451 -24.57 6.32 3.14
C ASP A 451 -24.84 4.80 3.02
N SER A 452 -23.85 3.94 2.83
CA SER A 452 -24.04 2.51 2.52
C SER A 452 -23.82 1.60 3.72
N TYR A 453 -22.94 1.97 4.65
CA TYR A 453 -22.76 1.24 5.92
C TYR A 453 -23.55 1.82 7.08
N LEU A 454 -24.03 3.06 7.00
CA LEU A 454 -25.06 3.57 7.92
C LEU A 454 -26.41 2.85 7.71
N ASN A 455 -26.60 2.19 6.57
CA ASN A 455 -27.70 1.25 6.32
C ASN A 455 -27.53 -0.11 7.05
N TYR A 456 -26.41 -0.39 7.70
CA TYR A 456 -26.25 -1.53 8.62
C TYR A 456 -26.67 -1.19 10.07
N ARG A 457 -27.51 -0.16 10.27
CA ARG A 457 -28.19 0.08 11.56
C ARG A 457 -29.18 -1.02 11.94
N GLU A 458 -29.41 -2.00 11.07
CA GLU A 458 -30.56 -2.89 11.18
C GLU A 458 -30.47 -3.92 12.32
N ASN A 459 -29.29 -4.25 12.86
CA ASN A 459 -29.17 -5.35 13.84
C ASN A 459 -28.08 -5.12 14.93
N ASN A 460 -28.26 -4.19 15.87
CA ASN A 460 -27.33 -4.03 16.98
C ASN A 460 -27.71 -4.96 18.16
N ARG A 461 -26.89 -5.98 18.45
CA ARG A 461 -27.22 -7.02 19.46
C ARG A 461 -26.18 -7.17 20.57
N TRP A 462 -26.65 -7.40 21.79
CA TRP A 462 -25.87 -7.87 22.93
C TRP A 462 -26.48 -9.15 23.49
N THR A 463 -25.74 -10.25 23.49
CA THR A 463 -26.19 -11.54 24.02
C THR A 463 -25.58 -11.79 25.40
N PHE A 464 -26.43 -12.05 26.38
CA PHE A 464 -26.07 -12.51 27.71
C PHE A 464 -26.47 -13.98 27.89
N LYS A 465 -26.14 -14.56 29.06
CA LYS A 465 -26.46 -15.97 29.34
C LYS A 465 -27.95 -16.28 29.26
N ASN A 466 -28.79 -15.39 29.78
CA ASN A 466 -30.23 -15.58 29.94
C ASN A 466 -31.08 -14.55 29.18
N SER A 467 -30.47 -13.57 28.52
CA SER A 467 -31.19 -12.46 27.91
C SER A 467 -30.46 -11.86 26.72
N ILE A 468 -31.17 -11.11 25.89
CA ILE A 468 -30.67 -10.42 24.70
C ILE A 468 -31.16 -8.98 24.75
N ILE A 469 -30.30 -8.04 24.36
CA ILE A 469 -30.69 -6.68 24.00
C ILE A 469 -30.51 -6.56 22.49
N PHE A 470 -31.53 -6.07 21.81
CA PHE A 470 -31.52 -5.81 20.39
C PHE A 470 -31.97 -4.37 20.13
N ILE A 471 -31.22 -3.63 19.32
CA ILE A 471 -31.61 -2.31 18.82
C ILE A 471 -31.76 -2.45 17.31
N GLY A 472 -32.99 -2.25 16.84
CA GLY A 472 -33.34 -2.36 15.43
C GLY A 472 -33.93 -1.07 14.91
N SER A 473 -33.97 -0.96 13.59
CA SER A 473 -34.69 0.09 12.87
C SER A 473 -35.78 -0.57 12.04
N ASP A 474 -37.02 -0.10 12.15
CA ASP A 474 -38.07 -0.54 11.24
C ASP A 474 -37.88 0.14 9.88
N ARG A 475 -37.61 -0.66 8.83
CA ARG A 475 -37.34 -0.19 7.46
C ARG A 475 -38.47 0.69 6.91
N PHE A 476 -39.69 0.50 7.38
CA PHE A 476 -40.87 1.21 6.85
C PHE A 476 -41.21 2.49 7.63
N ASN A 477 -40.97 2.52 8.94
CA ASN A 477 -41.42 3.61 9.80
C ASN A 477 -40.31 4.54 10.31
N ARG A 478 -39.02 4.27 10.00
CA ARG A 478 -37.84 5.05 10.47
C ARG A 478 -37.72 5.20 11.99
N TYR A 479 -38.52 4.48 12.79
CA TYR A 479 -38.37 4.48 14.23
C TYR A 479 -37.39 3.40 14.66
N GLU A 480 -36.43 3.81 15.47
CA GLU A 480 -35.57 2.88 16.18
C GLU A 480 -36.35 2.28 17.37
N TYR A 481 -36.08 1.01 17.65
CA TYR A 481 -36.65 0.33 18.80
C TYR A 481 -35.59 -0.44 19.58
N ILE A 482 -35.81 -0.55 20.88
CA ILE A 482 -35.03 -1.39 21.78
C ILE A 482 -35.89 -2.59 22.17
N LEU A 483 -35.36 -3.80 22.03
CA LEU A 483 -36.00 -5.04 22.44
C LEU A 483 -35.12 -5.74 23.48
N TYR A 484 -35.65 -5.90 24.69
CA TYR A 484 -35.10 -6.76 25.73
C TYR A 484 -35.81 -8.12 25.63
N LEU A 485 -35.09 -9.19 25.35
CA LEU A 485 -35.66 -10.52 25.15
C LEU A 485 -35.08 -11.52 26.16
N SER A 486 -35.94 -12.33 26.78
CA SER A 486 -35.51 -13.51 27.54
C SER A 486 -35.06 -14.60 26.59
N ARG A 487 -33.90 -15.24 26.84
CA ARG A 487 -33.45 -16.37 26.02
C ARG A 487 -34.34 -17.60 26.14
N ASN A 488 -35.23 -17.65 27.13
CA ASN A 488 -36.26 -18.70 27.17
C ASN A 488 -37.18 -18.63 25.94
N CYS A 489 -37.29 -17.48 25.27
CA CYS A 489 -38.01 -17.34 24.01
C CYS A 489 -37.44 -18.24 22.91
N GLU A 490 -36.11 -18.48 22.88
CA GLU A 490 -35.49 -19.38 21.89
C GLU A 490 -36.04 -20.81 22.04
N LYS A 491 -36.18 -21.27 23.29
CA LYS A 491 -36.73 -22.60 23.60
C LYS A 491 -38.23 -22.66 23.27
N LEU A 492 -39.01 -21.67 23.73
CA LEU A 492 -40.45 -21.62 23.49
C LEU A 492 -40.77 -21.56 21.99
N TYR A 493 -39.99 -20.81 21.22
CA TYR A 493 -40.14 -20.71 19.77
C TYR A 493 -39.87 -22.04 19.08
N SER A 494 -38.82 -22.76 19.49
CA SER A 494 -38.55 -24.11 18.97
C SER A 494 -39.68 -25.11 19.30
N GLU A 495 -40.26 -25.04 20.50
CA GLU A 495 -41.41 -25.86 20.88
C GLU A 495 -42.65 -25.53 20.02
N TYR A 496 -42.87 -24.24 19.73
CA TYR A 496 -43.93 -23.78 18.83
C TYR A 496 -43.74 -24.26 17.38
N GLU A 497 -42.52 -24.18 16.83
CA GLU A 497 -42.21 -24.68 15.48
C GLU A 497 -42.52 -26.19 15.38
N GLN A 498 -42.06 -26.99 16.34
CA GLN A 498 -42.32 -28.42 16.37
C GLN A 498 -43.81 -28.76 16.48
N TYR A 499 -44.56 -28.01 17.30
CA TYR A 499 -46.00 -28.20 17.44
C TYR A 499 -46.74 -27.86 16.13
N THR A 500 -46.37 -26.76 15.49
CA THR A 500 -46.98 -26.29 14.24
C THR A 500 -46.71 -27.27 13.09
N GLU A 501 -45.49 -27.79 12.99
CA GLU A 501 -45.14 -28.80 12.00
C GLU A 501 -45.95 -30.10 12.17
N LYS A 502 -46.10 -30.59 13.42
CA LYS A 502 -46.95 -31.75 13.71
C LYS A 502 -48.40 -31.51 13.30
N LEU A 503 -48.93 -30.33 13.58
CA LEU A 503 -50.30 -29.97 13.25
C LEU A 503 -50.52 -29.89 11.73
N GLU A 504 -49.54 -29.40 10.98
CA GLU A 504 -49.57 -29.44 9.50
C GLU A 504 -49.51 -30.87 8.96
N GLN A 505 -48.64 -31.73 9.52
CA GLN A 505 -48.55 -33.13 9.12
C GLN A 505 -49.87 -33.88 9.36
N GLU A 506 -50.54 -33.61 10.49
CA GLU A 506 -51.86 -34.15 10.78
C GLU A 506 -52.93 -33.66 9.80
N LYS A 507 -52.94 -32.36 9.47
CA LYS A 507 -53.85 -31.80 8.45
C LYS A 507 -53.63 -32.46 7.09
N ARG A 508 -52.38 -32.59 6.63
CA ARG A 508 -52.05 -33.25 5.36
C ARG A 508 -52.52 -34.72 5.35
N LYS A 509 -52.36 -35.43 6.47
CA LYS A 509 -52.89 -36.81 6.61
C LYS A 509 -54.42 -36.85 6.55
N GLN A 510 -55.11 -35.94 7.23
CA GLN A 510 -56.57 -35.87 7.20
C GLN A 510 -57.10 -35.54 5.79
N GLU A 511 -56.46 -34.62 5.08
CA GLU A 511 -56.78 -34.29 3.68
C GLU A 511 -56.55 -35.49 2.77
N GLN A 512 -55.45 -36.22 2.94
CA GLN A 512 -55.17 -37.43 2.17
C GLN A 512 -56.19 -38.54 2.43
N ILE A 513 -56.62 -38.73 3.69
CA ILE A 513 -57.68 -39.68 4.05
C ILE A 513 -59.01 -39.26 3.41
N LYS A 514 -59.35 -37.97 3.45
CA LYS A 514 -60.57 -37.42 2.85
C LYS A 514 -60.59 -37.66 1.34
N TYR A 515 -59.46 -37.40 0.67
CA TYR A 515 -59.30 -37.63 -0.76
C TYR A 515 -59.42 -39.11 -1.13
N GLN A 516 -58.78 -40.02 -0.37
CA GLN A 516 -58.92 -41.46 -0.59
C GLN A 516 -60.35 -41.98 -0.40
N ARG A 517 -61.11 -41.39 0.55
CA ARG A 517 -62.53 -41.73 0.72
C ARG A 517 -63.37 -41.29 -0.47
N GLN A 518 -63.19 -40.06 -0.96
CA GLN A 518 -63.87 -39.57 -2.16
C GLN A 518 -63.57 -40.44 -3.38
N GLN A 519 -62.31 -40.82 -3.61
CA GLN A 519 -61.96 -41.72 -4.71
C GLN A 519 -62.64 -43.10 -4.61
N ARG A 520 -62.82 -43.64 -3.41
CA ARG A 520 -63.53 -44.91 -3.20
C ARG A 520 -65.03 -44.77 -3.45
N GLU A 521 -65.64 -43.67 -3.02
CA GLU A 521 -67.06 -43.39 -3.25
C GLU A 521 -67.33 -43.25 -4.75
N GLU A 522 -66.54 -42.46 -5.47
CA GLU A 522 -66.64 -42.33 -6.93
C GLU A 522 -66.44 -43.66 -7.66
N ALA A 523 -65.50 -44.50 -7.21
CA ALA A 523 -65.26 -45.81 -7.82
C ALA A 523 -66.44 -46.77 -7.58
N ILE A 524 -67.07 -46.72 -6.40
CA ILE A 524 -68.29 -47.49 -6.10
C ILE A 524 -69.45 -47.02 -6.97
N GLU A 525 -69.60 -45.71 -7.15
CA GLU A 525 -70.68 -45.11 -7.94
C GLU A 525 -70.54 -45.47 -9.43
N ARG A 526 -69.35 -45.30 -10.02
CA ARG A 526 -69.08 -45.76 -11.40
C ARG A 526 -69.35 -47.24 -11.59
N LYS A 527 -68.98 -48.09 -10.62
CA LYS A 527 -69.26 -49.53 -10.70
C LYS A 527 -70.76 -49.83 -10.66
N ARG A 528 -71.53 -49.09 -9.86
CA ARG A 528 -73.00 -49.20 -9.86
C ARG A 528 -73.61 -48.77 -11.19
N GLU A 529 -73.11 -47.70 -11.79
CA GLU A 529 -73.54 -47.25 -13.12
C GLU A 529 -73.24 -48.31 -14.19
N GLU A 530 -72.03 -48.88 -14.20
CA GLU A 530 -71.66 -49.97 -15.11
C GLU A 530 -72.55 -51.21 -14.94
N ASP A 531 -72.80 -51.63 -13.68
CA ASP A 531 -73.63 -52.80 -13.39
C ASP A 531 -75.09 -52.58 -13.78
N ASN A 532 -75.63 -51.37 -13.57
CA ASN A 532 -76.96 -50.99 -14.04
C ASN A 532 -77.04 -50.99 -15.57
N HIS A 533 -76.02 -50.47 -16.24
CA HIS A 533 -75.98 -50.43 -17.69
C HIS A 533 -75.91 -51.85 -18.31
N LYS A 534 -75.16 -52.77 -17.69
CA LYS A 534 -75.12 -54.19 -18.09
C LYS A 534 -76.46 -54.89 -17.90
N ARG A 535 -77.19 -54.61 -16.80
CA ARG A 535 -78.54 -55.16 -16.60
C ARG A 535 -79.50 -54.69 -17.68
N ALA A 536 -79.49 -53.39 -17.98
CA ALA A 536 -80.34 -52.83 -19.03
C ALA A 536 -80.06 -53.44 -20.42
N ILE A 537 -78.81 -53.79 -20.73
CA ILE A 537 -78.45 -54.46 -21.99
C ILE A 537 -78.94 -55.92 -22.02
N ASN A 538 -78.96 -56.63 -20.89
CA ASN A 538 -79.44 -58.01 -20.82
C ASN A 538 -80.97 -58.14 -20.79
N GLU A 539 -81.70 -57.04 -20.57
CA GLU A 539 -83.17 -56.96 -20.60
C GLU A 539 -83.72 -56.64 -22.01
N ILE A 540 -82.85 -56.31 -22.96
CA ILE A 540 -83.12 -56.15 -24.40
C ILE A 540 -82.76 -57.45 -25.11
#